data_AF-A0A3R7JN28-F1
#
_entry.id   AF-A0A3R7JN28-F1
#
_cell.length_a   1.000
_cell.length_b   1.000
_cell.length_c   1.000
_cell.angle_alpha   90.00
_cell.angle_beta   90.00
_cell.angle_gamma   90.00
#
_symmetry.space_group_name_H-M   'P 1'
#
loop_
_entity.id
_entity.type
_entity.pdbx_description
1 polymer ?
#
loop_
_entity_poly.entity_id
_entity_poly.type
_entity_poly.pdbx_seq_one_letter_code
_entity_poly.pdbx_strand_id
1 'polypeptide(L)'
;MEVLSINATSVTRANSSKGSSRSSTSRPQSNQFKMDEGDSSTSNQAQPVITSSKATRCYRPKEWSPEAEEAFRVQQTGWRDIKEYMETYGEPERWHNDFVRCTRVKSNGYYTYWRPHRECDDKYLHTVKLFEYA
;
A
#
# COMPACT_ATOMS: atom_id res chain seq x y z
N MET A 1 12.78 10.36 -68.58
CA MET A 1 13.47 11.65 -68.42
C MET A 1 12.94 12.24 -67.13
N GLU A 2 13.65 12.31 -66.01
CA GLU A 2 15.06 12.13 -65.68
C GLU A 2 15.10 11.68 -64.20
N VAL A 3 16.09 10.85 -63.85
CA VAL A 3 16.39 10.33 -62.50
C VAL A 3 17.47 11.20 -61.88
N LEU A 4 17.36 11.61 -60.60
CA LEU A 4 18.48 12.18 -59.82
C LEU A 4 18.21 11.93 -58.31
N SER A 5 18.76 10.88 -57.68
CA SER A 5 20.13 10.71 -57.14
C SER A 5 20.31 11.22 -55.70
N ILE A 6 20.65 10.26 -54.83
CA ILE A 6 21.00 10.31 -53.41
C ILE A 6 22.37 10.96 -53.17
N ASN A 7 22.53 11.69 -52.05
CA ASN A 7 23.83 12.01 -51.46
C ASN A 7 23.80 11.75 -49.94
N ALA A 8 24.63 10.79 -49.51
CA ALA A 8 24.95 10.53 -48.11
C ALA A 8 26.28 11.22 -47.76
N THR A 9 26.35 11.86 -46.59
CA THR A 9 27.59 12.41 -46.04
C THR A 9 27.74 11.98 -44.59
N SER A 10 28.69 11.08 -44.34
CA SER A 10 29.18 10.75 -43.00
C SER A 10 30.27 11.73 -42.57
N VAL A 11 30.30 12.11 -41.29
CA VAL A 11 31.50 12.68 -40.67
C VAL A 11 31.72 12.03 -39.30
N THR A 12 32.95 11.58 -39.10
CA THR A 12 33.48 10.83 -37.95
C THR A 12 34.29 11.75 -37.01
N ARG A 13 34.65 11.18 -35.85
CA ARG A 13 35.72 11.56 -34.88
C ARG A 13 35.34 12.55 -33.78
N ALA A 14 35.85 12.47 -32.55
CA ALA A 14 36.59 11.44 -31.81
C ALA A 14 36.63 11.87 -30.32
N ASN A 15 36.92 10.89 -29.48
CA ASN A 15 37.19 10.94 -28.04
C ASN A 15 38.25 12.00 -27.64
N SER A 16 38.08 12.65 -26.48
CA SER A 16 39.22 13.13 -25.67
C SER A 16 38.90 13.11 -24.18
N SER A 17 39.82 12.51 -23.44
CA SER A 17 39.80 12.20 -22.01
C SER A 17 40.75 13.12 -21.22
N LYS A 18 40.60 13.08 -19.89
CA LYS A 18 41.49 13.60 -18.80
C LYS A 18 41.39 15.11 -18.55
N GLY A 19 41.35 15.64 -17.32
CA GLY A 19 41.43 15.08 -15.97
C GLY A 19 41.83 16.18 -14.95
N SER A 20 41.39 16.01 -13.69
CA SER A 20 41.96 16.54 -12.42
C SER A 20 42.00 18.07 -12.19
N SER A 21 41.57 18.64 -11.05
CA SER A 21 42.15 18.40 -9.72
C SER A 21 41.40 19.12 -8.57
N ARG A 22 41.28 18.43 -7.41
CA ARG A 22 41.47 18.85 -5.99
C ARG A 22 40.83 20.13 -5.40
N SER A 23 40.04 19.95 -4.34
CA SER A 23 40.13 20.77 -3.12
C SER A 23 39.67 19.97 -1.89
N SER A 24 40.58 19.86 -0.92
CA SER A 24 40.46 19.26 0.39
C SER A 24 39.75 20.19 1.39
N THR A 25 38.77 19.67 2.13
CA THR A 25 38.35 20.22 3.42
C THR A 25 37.92 19.06 4.31
N SER A 26 38.64 18.89 5.42
CA SER A 26 38.40 17.91 6.47
C SER A 26 37.41 18.45 7.49
N ARG A 27 36.43 17.63 7.92
CA ARG A 27 35.68 17.73 9.20
C ARG A 27 34.77 16.50 9.39
N PRO A 28 34.37 16.15 10.63
CA PRO A 28 34.85 14.94 11.31
C PRO A 28 33.78 13.85 11.52
N GLN A 29 34.25 12.75 12.13
CA GLN A 29 33.58 11.51 12.54
C GLN A 29 32.22 11.66 13.27
N SER A 30 31.49 10.53 13.30
CA SER A 30 30.18 10.20 13.89
C SER A 30 29.01 10.48 12.92
N ASN A 31 28.24 9.52 12.43
CA ASN A 31 27.66 8.36 13.11
C ASN A 31 27.81 7.05 12.32
N GLN A 32 28.40 6.08 12.99
CA GLN A 32 28.29 4.67 12.70
C GLN A 32 26.84 4.24 12.95
N PHE A 33 26.00 4.22 11.92
CA PHE A 33 24.74 3.48 12.00
C PHE A 33 25.10 2.00 11.98
N LYS A 34 25.18 1.44 13.18
CA LYS A 34 25.33 0.02 13.45
C LYS A 34 24.09 -0.69 12.92
N MET A 35 24.23 -1.39 11.79
CA MET A 35 23.29 -2.42 11.39
C MET A 35 23.46 -3.54 12.43
N ASP A 36 22.54 -3.65 13.39
CA ASP A 36 22.50 -4.78 14.30
C ASP A 36 21.79 -5.93 13.58
N GLU A 37 22.59 -6.96 13.32
CA GLU A 37 22.20 -8.22 12.74
C GLU A 37 21.40 -9.01 13.79
N GLY A 38 20.09 -8.80 13.80
CA GLY A 38 19.14 -9.66 14.49
C GLY A 38 18.45 -10.57 13.48
N ASP A 39 19.05 -11.72 13.20
CA ASP A 39 18.34 -12.86 12.61
C ASP A 39 17.18 -13.24 13.53
N SER A 40 15.98 -13.00 13.06
CA SER A 40 14.84 -13.84 13.40
C SER A 40 14.04 -13.97 12.12
N SER A 41 14.50 -14.91 11.32
CA SER A 41 13.75 -15.66 10.33
C SER A 41 12.42 -16.15 10.91
N THR A 42 11.44 -15.25 11.09
CA THR A 42 10.05 -15.64 11.29
C THR A 42 9.44 -15.73 9.91
N SER A 43 9.52 -16.93 9.35
CA SER A 43 8.61 -17.39 8.31
C SER A 43 7.19 -17.33 8.90
N ASN A 44 6.61 -16.13 8.96
CA ASN A 44 5.18 -15.98 9.09
C ASN A 44 4.60 -16.35 7.72
N GLN A 45 4.49 -17.66 7.48
CA GLN A 45 3.34 -18.15 6.75
C GLN A 45 2.14 -17.43 7.36
N ALA A 46 1.55 -16.51 6.60
CA ALA A 46 0.29 -15.90 6.93
C ALA A 46 -0.75 -17.02 6.95
N GLN A 47 -0.81 -17.74 8.06
CA GLN A 47 -1.93 -18.59 8.39
C GLN A 47 -3.13 -17.63 8.41
N PRO A 48 -4.18 -17.88 7.62
CA PRO A 48 -5.38 -17.08 7.75
C PRO A 48 -5.86 -17.28 9.19
N VAL A 49 -5.81 -16.22 9.99
CA VAL A 49 -6.45 -16.19 11.31
C VAL A 49 -7.95 -16.21 11.00
N ILE A 50 -8.49 -17.43 10.85
CA ILE A 50 -9.91 -17.68 10.68
C ILE A 50 -10.53 -17.41 12.04
N THR A 51 -11.04 -16.20 12.22
CA THR A 51 -11.83 -15.87 13.40
C THR A 51 -13.03 -16.81 13.45
N SER A 52 -13.17 -17.54 14.57
CA SER A 52 -13.95 -18.79 14.68
C SER A 52 -15.48 -18.61 14.59
N SER A 53 -15.98 -17.37 14.56
CA SER A 53 -17.38 -17.10 14.30
C SER A 53 -17.65 -17.17 12.80
N LYS A 54 -17.99 -18.35 12.30
CA LYS A 54 -18.43 -18.54 10.91
C LYS A 54 -19.57 -17.57 10.63
N ALA A 55 -19.37 -16.67 9.66
CA ALA A 55 -20.45 -15.78 9.22
C ALA A 55 -21.63 -16.62 8.73
N THR A 56 -22.81 -16.34 9.26
CA THR A 56 -24.07 -17.00 8.92
C THR A 56 -24.48 -16.68 7.50
N ARG A 57 -24.22 -15.45 7.05
CA ARG A 57 -24.58 -14.97 5.71
C ARG A 57 -23.55 -14.00 5.17
N CYS A 58 -23.35 -14.01 3.86
CA CYS A 58 -22.65 -12.95 3.14
C CYS A 58 -23.55 -12.37 2.06
N TYR A 59 -23.60 -11.06 1.94
CA TYR A 59 -24.38 -10.37 0.92
C TYR A 59 -23.69 -9.09 0.47
N ARG A 60 -24.16 -8.52 -0.65
CA ARG A 60 -23.65 -7.25 -1.17
C ARG A 60 -24.69 -6.16 -0.92
N PRO A 61 -24.31 -5.02 -0.33
CA PRO A 61 -25.23 -3.91 -0.11
C PRO A 61 -25.69 -3.34 -1.46
N LYS A 62 -26.98 -3.02 -1.56
CA LYS A 62 -27.56 -2.33 -2.73
C LYS A 62 -27.47 -0.81 -2.62
N GLU A 63 -27.51 -0.32 -1.39
CA GLU A 63 -27.48 1.09 -1.03
C GLU A 63 -26.33 1.33 -0.07
N TRP A 64 -25.82 2.55 -0.06
CA TRP A 64 -24.77 2.93 0.88
C TRP A 64 -25.32 3.01 2.30
N SER A 65 -24.56 2.47 3.25
CA SER A 65 -24.82 2.54 4.67
C SER A 65 -23.50 2.75 5.43
N PRO A 66 -23.53 3.23 6.68
CA PRO A 66 -22.33 3.31 7.54
C PRO A 66 -21.61 1.97 7.68
N GLU A 67 -22.36 0.87 7.72
CA GLU A 67 -21.81 -0.48 7.76
C GLU A 67 -21.10 -0.86 6.44
N ALA A 68 -21.67 -0.50 5.29
CA ALA A 68 -21.05 -0.70 3.99
C ALA A 68 -19.78 0.15 3.82
N GLU A 69 -19.76 1.37 4.35
CA GLU A 69 -18.57 2.24 4.39
C GLU A 69 -17.46 1.60 5.24
N GLU A 70 -17.78 1.11 6.44
CA GLU A 70 -16.80 0.45 7.31
C GLU A 70 -16.24 -0.81 6.63
N ALA A 71 -17.12 -1.66 6.09
CA ALA A 71 -16.71 -2.85 5.36
C ALA A 71 -15.84 -2.52 4.14
N PHE A 72 -16.14 -1.44 3.41
CA PHE A 72 -15.31 -0.98 2.28
C PHE A 72 -13.88 -0.63 2.73
N ARG A 73 -13.72 0.15 3.80
CA ARG A 73 -12.40 0.55 4.32
C ARG A 73 -11.57 -0.64 4.78
N VAL A 74 -12.22 -1.53 5.51
CA VAL A 74 -11.60 -2.73 6.06
C VAL A 74 -11.21 -3.72 4.94
N GLN A 75 -12.08 -3.90 3.95
CA GLN A 75 -11.81 -4.77 2.80
C GLN A 75 -10.73 -4.24 1.87
N GLN A 76 -10.62 -2.93 1.72
CA GLN A 76 -9.52 -2.36 0.94
C GLN A 76 -8.15 -2.57 1.57
N THR A 77 -8.09 -2.72 2.88
CA THR A 77 -6.85 -3.06 3.58
C THR A 77 -6.61 -4.58 3.65
N GLY A 78 -7.48 -5.39 3.05
CA GLY A 78 -7.32 -6.84 2.92
C GLY A 78 -7.94 -7.65 4.06
N TRP A 79 -8.70 -7.02 4.95
CA TRP A 79 -9.43 -7.69 6.03
C TRP A 79 -10.86 -8.00 5.59
N ARG A 80 -11.44 -9.08 6.11
CA ARG A 80 -12.81 -9.45 5.78
C ARG A 80 -13.83 -8.51 6.42
N ASP A 81 -13.63 -8.23 7.70
CA ASP A 81 -14.51 -7.41 8.53
C ASP A 81 -13.77 -6.79 9.72
N ILE A 82 -14.44 -5.87 10.41
CA ILE A 82 -13.86 -5.12 11.53
C ILE A 82 -13.45 -6.07 12.67
N LYS A 83 -14.19 -7.17 12.87
CA LYS A 83 -13.89 -8.18 13.90
C LYS A 83 -12.55 -8.86 13.64
N GLU A 84 -12.26 -9.27 12.41
CA GLU A 84 -10.96 -9.85 12.06
C GLU A 84 -9.81 -8.88 12.28
N TYR A 85 -10.02 -7.61 11.92
CA TYR A 85 -9.04 -6.56 12.19
C TYR A 85 -8.81 -6.39 13.70
N MET A 86 -9.90 -6.33 14.48
CA MET A 86 -9.84 -6.15 15.93
C MET A 86 -9.19 -7.32 16.66
N GLU A 87 -9.37 -8.55 16.19
CA GLU A 87 -8.68 -9.72 16.76
C GLU A 87 -7.16 -9.65 16.54
N THR A 88 -6.71 -9.05 15.44
CA THR A 88 -5.29 -8.99 15.09
C THR A 88 -4.57 -7.77 15.69
N TYR A 89 -5.20 -6.59 15.63
CA TYR A 89 -4.57 -5.32 16.03
C TYR A 89 -5.34 -4.54 17.11
N GLY A 90 -6.51 -5.00 17.52
CA GLY A 90 -7.38 -4.29 18.46
C GLY A 90 -8.25 -3.22 17.80
N GLU A 91 -8.78 -2.32 18.61
CA GLU A 91 -9.71 -1.30 18.15
C GLU A 91 -9.01 -0.28 17.22
N PRO A 92 -9.49 -0.09 15.97
CA PRO A 92 -8.94 0.92 15.09
C PRO A 92 -9.27 2.32 15.58
N GLU A 93 -8.40 3.27 15.21
CA GLU A 93 -8.69 4.68 15.44
C GLU A 93 -9.93 5.10 14.63
N ARG A 94 -10.89 5.75 15.29
CA ARG A 94 -12.14 6.24 14.68
C ARG A 94 -12.18 7.77 14.61
N TRP A 95 -12.92 8.29 13.64
CA TRP A 95 -13.31 9.70 13.59
C TRP A 95 -14.45 9.98 14.57
N HIS A 96 -14.78 11.26 14.77
CA HIS A 96 -15.95 11.67 15.56
C HIS A 96 -17.30 11.20 15.00
N ASN A 97 -17.32 10.76 13.74
CA ASN A 97 -18.48 10.19 13.04
C ASN A 97 -18.51 8.66 13.12
N ASP A 98 -17.75 8.05 14.04
CA ASP A 98 -17.56 6.60 14.21
C ASP A 98 -16.92 5.86 13.03
N PHE A 99 -16.64 6.54 11.92
CA PHE A 99 -15.93 5.94 10.80
C PHE A 99 -14.46 5.65 11.13
N VAL A 100 -13.98 4.51 10.65
CA VAL A 100 -12.58 4.10 10.75
C VAL A 100 -11.67 5.16 10.14
N ARG A 101 -10.75 5.70 10.95
CA ARG A 101 -9.74 6.69 10.55
C ARG A 101 -8.49 6.05 10.01
N CYS A 102 -8.03 4.98 10.65
CA CYS A 102 -6.76 4.37 10.34
C CYS A 102 -6.86 2.84 10.45
N THR A 103 -6.39 2.15 9.41
CA THR A 103 -6.30 0.69 9.35
C THR A 103 -4.94 0.26 8.85
N ARG A 104 -4.41 -0.85 9.37
CA ARG A 104 -3.19 -1.48 8.84
C ARG A 104 -3.54 -2.42 7.69
N VAL A 105 -2.76 -2.41 6.62
CA VAL A 105 -2.93 -3.34 5.49
C VAL A 105 -2.44 -4.73 5.89
N LYS A 106 -3.26 -5.76 5.63
CA LYS A 106 -2.98 -7.15 6.02
C LYS A 106 -1.69 -7.72 5.43
N SER A 107 -1.37 -7.36 4.18
CA SER A 107 -0.23 -7.93 3.45
C SER A 107 1.12 -7.33 3.83
N ASN A 108 1.20 -6.01 4.05
CA ASN A 108 2.46 -5.29 4.24
C ASN A 108 2.57 -4.56 5.60
N GLY A 109 1.48 -4.47 6.36
CA GLY A 109 1.44 -3.85 7.68
C GLY A 109 1.47 -2.31 7.69
N TYR A 110 1.50 -1.64 6.53
CA TYR A 110 1.45 -0.18 6.43
C TYR A 110 0.09 0.38 6.82
N TYR A 111 0.07 1.62 7.29
CA TYR A 111 -1.15 2.33 7.64
C TYR A 111 -1.83 2.94 6.41
N THR A 112 -3.13 2.73 6.32
CA THR A 112 -4.04 3.42 5.40
C THR A 112 -4.91 4.38 6.19
N TYR A 113 -4.87 5.65 5.81
CA TYR A 113 -5.64 6.71 6.43
C TYR A 113 -6.88 7.03 5.60
N TRP A 114 -8.01 7.11 6.26
CA TRP A 114 -9.31 7.40 5.66
C TRP A 114 -9.79 8.77 6.05
N ARG A 115 -10.57 9.39 5.16
CA ARG A 115 -11.18 10.69 5.45
C ARG A 115 -12.37 10.56 6.40
N PRO A 116 -12.75 11.65 7.10
CA PRO A 116 -13.91 11.67 7.99
C PRO A 116 -15.27 11.68 7.26
N HIS A 117 -15.26 11.85 5.93
CA HIS A 117 -16.45 11.80 5.09
C HIS A 117 -16.49 10.48 4.31
N ARG A 118 -17.63 10.24 3.66
CA ARG A 118 -17.91 9.05 2.83
C ARG A 118 -16.90 8.93 1.68
N GLU A 119 -16.28 7.76 1.55
CA GLU A 119 -15.36 7.39 0.46
C GLU A 119 -15.94 6.27 -0.43
N CYS A 120 -16.90 5.49 0.09
CA CYS A 120 -17.55 4.44 -0.67
C CYS A 120 -18.60 5.04 -1.62
N ASP A 121 -18.17 5.34 -2.84
CA ASP A 121 -19.07 5.69 -3.95
C ASP A 121 -19.99 4.51 -4.31
N ASP A 122 -21.17 4.82 -4.84
CA ASP A 122 -22.16 3.80 -5.26
C ASP A 122 -21.59 2.81 -6.28
N LYS A 123 -20.63 3.27 -7.11
CA LYS A 123 -19.93 2.42 -8.08
C LYS A 123 -19.12 1.30 -7.42
N TYR A 124 -18.72 1.43 -6.16
CA TYR A 124 -17.94 0.43 -5.43
C TYR A 124 -18.78 -0.47 -4.53
N LEU A 125 -20.06 -0.17 -4.30
CA LEU A 125 -20.93 -0.96 -3.42
C LEU A 125 -21.00 -2.44 -3.83
N HIS A 126 -21.01 -2.71 -5.14
CA HIS A 126 -21.04 -4.08 -5.66
C HIS A 126 -19.79 -4.91 -5.32
N THR A 127 -18.69 -4.27 -4.92
CA THR A 127 -17.46 -4.94 -4.47
C THR A 127 -17.45 -5.25 -2.99
N VAL A 128 -18.22 -4.49 -2.20
CA VAL A 128 -18.27 -4.63 -0.74
C VAL A 128 -19.06 -5.88 -0.36
N LYS A 129 -18.54 -6.66 0.58
CA LYS A 129 -19.21 -7.83 1.14
C LYS A 129 -19.58 -7.57 2.60
N LEU A 130 -20.87 -7.62 2.94
CA LEU A 130 -21.30 -7.59 4.33
C LEU A 130 -21.44 -9.01 4.86
N PHE A 131 -21.04 -9.21 6.11
CA PHE A 131 -21.07 -10.49 6.79
C PHE A 131 -21.94 -10.40 8.03
N GLU A 132 -22.95 -11.25 8.09
CA GLU A 132 -23.88 -11.34 9.21
C GLU A 132 -23.49 -12.52 10.10
N TYR A 133 -23.57 -12.33 11.41
CA TYR A 133 -23.25 -13.33 12.43
C TYR A 133 -24.50 -13.61 13.25
N ALA A 134 -24.81 -14.89 13.48
CA ALA A 134 -25.91 -15.33 14.34
C ALA A 134 -25.45 -15.47 15.79
#